data_AF-A0A933J6D6-F1
#
_entry.id   AF-A0A933J6D6-F1
#
_cell.length_a   1.000
_cell.length_b   1.000
_cell.length_c   1.000
_cell.angle_alpha   90.00
_cell.angle_beta   90.00
_cell.angle_gamma   90.00
#
_symmetry.space_group_name_H-M   'P 1'
#
loop_
_entity.id
_entity.type
_entity.pdbx_description
1 polymer ?
#
loop_
_entity_poly.entity_id
_entity_poly.type
_entity_poly.pdbx_seq_one_letter_code
_entity_poly.pdbx_strand_id
1 'polypeptide(L)'
;MPSRSQADAGVAIVLALVLIAIISAVMLIPTLLAGFQSERGASQVAAVVTPTASAALERARAVLARARADVIPREGLGTDYGVTFSEAGYRTLIQWNAEWQVEARTANAFESLNLMLPCCDWSKPSRDEKTNCACGHHQALEGLSKKLLSEDRSAGAVQREVTRWSRYLYPKEALSAEMVKRAQLDPETKAALAELQARGEC
;
A
#
# COMPACT_ATOMS: atom_id res chain seq x y z
N MET A 1 71.96 -12.59 12.10
CA MET A 1 71.31 -13.92 12.08
C MET A 1 69.83 -13.72 11.75
N PRO A 2 69.26 -14.56 10.88
CA PRO A 2 68.25 -14.13 9.90
C PRO A 2 66.84 -13.98 10.46
N SER A 3 66.11 -13.05 9.83
CA SER A 3 64.75 -12.60 10.11
C SER A 3 63.69 -13.67 9.84
N ARG A 4 62.68 -13.71 10.72
CA ARG A 4 61.50 -14.59 10.78
C ARG A 4 60.55 -14.58 9.55
N SER A 5 60.98 -14.04 8.42
CA SER A 5 60.16 -13.75 7.23
C SER A 5 60.17 -14.87 6.15
N GLN A 6 60.92 -15.96 6.33
CA GLN A 6 61.03 -17.04 5.33
C GLN A 6 60.19 -18.29 5.62
N ALA A 7 59.48 -18.37 6.76
CA ALA A 7 58.69 -19.55 7.12
C ALA A 7 57.25 -19.53 6.56
N ASP A 8 56.70 -18.35 6.21
CA ASP A 8 55.28 -18.21 5.85
C ASP A 8 54.99 -18.34 4.35
N ALA A 9 56.02 -18.39 3.49
CA ALA A 9 55.84 -18.51 2.03
C ALA A 9 55.68 -19.97 1.56
N GLY A 10 56.15 -20.97 2.34
CA GLY A 10 56.10 -22.38 1.94
C GLY A 10 54.72 -23.03 2.09
N VAL A 11 53.93 -22.60 3.07
CA VAL A 11 52.61 -23.20 3.38
C VAL A 11 51.53 -22.71 2.41
N ALA A 12 51.65 -21.48 1.89
CA ALA A 12 50.69 -20.92 0.92
C ALA A 12 50.75 -21.60 -0.46
N ILE A 13 51.92 -22.08 -0.89
CA ILE A 13 52.09 -22.73 -2.21
C ILE A 13 51.54 -24.16 -2.21
N VAL A 14 51.64 -24.88 -1.09
CA VAL A 14 51.13 -26.26 -0.97
C VAL A 14 49.60 -26.29 -0.94
N LEU A 15 48.93 -25.31 -0.32
CA LEU A 15 47.46 -25.24 -0.30
C LEU A 15 46.85 -24.91 -1.68
N ALA A 16 47.54 -24.11 -2.50
CA ALA A 16 47.05 -23.72 -3.83
C ALA A 16 47.08 -24.89 -4.84
N LEU A 17 48.00 -25.85 -4.68
CA LEU A 17 48.12 -27.03 -5.56
C LEU A 17 47.10 -28.14 -5.21
N VAL A 18 46.66 -28.23 -3.96
CA VAL A 18 45.61 -29.20 -3.55
C VAL A 18 44.22 -28.79 -4.05
N LEU A 19 43.95 -27.49 -4.18
CA LEU A 19 42.67 -26.98 -4.69
C LEU A 19 42.47 -27.15 -6.21
N ILE A 20 43.55 -27.23 -6.99
CA ILE A 20 43.48 -27.44 -8.45
C ILE A 20 43.28 -28.93 -8.81
N ALA A 21 43.67 -29.85 -7.91
CA ALA A 21 43.47 -31.29 -8.12
C ALA A 21 42.01 -31.76 -7.92
N ILE A 22 41.15 -30.96 -7.29
CA ILE A 22 39.73 -31.31 -7.03
C ILE A 22 38.82 -30.90 -8.21
N ILE A 23 39.28 -29.99 -9.09
CA ILE A 23 38.46 -29.44 -10.20
C ILE A 23 38.58 -30.28 -11.49
N SER A 24 39.42 -31.33 -11.52
CA SER A 24 39.65 -32.15 -12.72
C SER A 24 39.02 -33.55 -12.68
N ALA A 25 37.97 -33.76 -11.87
CA ALA A 25 37.22 -35.04 -11.81
C ALA A 25 35.83 -34.95 -12.46
N VAL A 26 35.67 -34.07 -13.45
CA VAL A 26 34.51 -34.08 -14.35
C VAL A 26 35.07 -34.14 -15.76
N MET A 27 35.26 -35.35 -16.28
CA MET A 27 35.16 -35.74 -17.69
C MET A 27 35.65 -37.19 -17.83
N LEU A 28 34.90 -38.00 -18.60
CA LEU A 28 35.19 -39.34 -19.11
C LEU A 28 34.78 -40.55 -18.23
N ILE A 29 33.52 -40.98 -18.33
CA ILE A 29 33.20 -42.41 -18.63
C ILE A 29 31.96 -42.45 -19.56
N PRO A 30 32.07 -43.04 -20.77
CA PRO A 30 30.93 -43.25 -21.66
C PRO A 30 30.14 -44.53 -21.33
N THR A 31 28.83 -44.44 -21.58
CA THR A 31 27.84 -45.48 -21.93
C THR A 31 28.23 -46.95 -21.83
N LEU A 32 27.42 -47.74 -21.10
CA LEU A 32 26.88 -49.05 -21.51
C LEU A 32 25.98 -49.63 -20.39
N LEU A 33 24.65 -49.62 -20.61
CA LEU A 33 23.69 -50.68 -20.22
C LEU A 33 22.27 -50.21 -20.56
N ALA A 34 21.90 -50.41 -21.82
CA ALA A 34 20.51 -50.58 -22.18
C ALA A 34 20.08 -52.00 -21.75
N GLY A 35 18.99 -52.09 -21.01
CA GLY A 35 18.32 -53.36 -20.71
C GLY A 35 17.97 -53.52 -19.23
N PHE A 36 16.75 -53.12 -18.87
CA PHE A 36 15.73 -53.93 -18.17
C PHE A 36 14.68 -53.03 -17.52
N GLN A 37 13.50 -53.03 -18.16
CA GLN A 37 12.15 -52.86 -17.64
C GLN A 37 12.00 -52.53 -16.14
N SER A 38 11.22 -51.48 -15.83
CA SER A 38 9.96 -51.66 -15.10
C SER A 38 9.23 -50.32 -14.98
N GLU A 39 8.03 -50.28 -15.54
CA GLU A 39 7.02 -49.27 -15.29
C GLU A 39 6.75 -49.20 -13.79
N ARG A 40 7.04 -48.05 -13.15
CA ARG A 40 6.38 -47.68 -11.89
C ARG A 40 6.60 -46.20 -11.58
N GLY A 41 5.50 -45.45 -11.68
CA GLY A 41 5.32 -44.18 -11.01
C GLY A 41 5.99 -43.00 -11.71
N ALA A 42 5.32 -42.47 -12.72
CA ALA A 42 5.34 -41.03 -12.95
C ALA A 42 4.73 -40.34 -11.71
N SER A 43 5.52 -40.28 -10.64
CA SER A 43 5.28 -39.35 -9.55
C SER A 43 5.61 -37.99 -10.14
N GLN A 44 4.61 -37.36 -10.74
CA GLN A 44 4.62 -35.91 -10.91
C GLN A 44 4.68 -35.34 -9.49
N VAL A 45 5.90 -35.22 -8.98
CA VAL A 45 6.17 -34.31 -7.87
C VAL A 45 5.79 -32.96 -8.44
N ALA A 46 4.57 -32.53 -8.13
CA ALA A 46 4.15 -31.16 -8.36
C ALA A 46 5.24 -30.31 -7.73
N ALA A 47 6.09 -29.71 -8.57
CA ALA A 47 7.03 -28.73 -8.11
C ALA A 47 6.16 -27.69 -7.42
N VAL A 48 6.26 -27.61 -6.10
CA VAL A 48 5.74 -26.48 -5.33
C VAL A 48 6.55 -25.33 -5.87
N VAL A 49 6.00 -24.63 -6.87
CA VAL A 49 6.61 -23.45 -7.46
C VAL A 49 6.55 -22.41 -6.35
N THR A 50 7.60 -22.37 -5.54
CA THR A 50 7.86 -21.22 -4.70
C THR A 50 7.95 -20.04 -5.67
N PRO A 51 7.04 -19.07 -5.58
CA PRO A 51 7.14 -17.90 -6.43
C PRO A 51 8.51 -17.29 -6.16
N THR A 52 9.25 -17.02 -7.23
CA THR A 52 10.49 -16.26 -7.12
C THR A 52 10.18 -14.94 -6.42
N ALA A 53 11.13 -14.42 -5.64
CA ALA A 53 10.93 -13.20 -4.85
C ALA A 53 10.40 -12.02 -5.72
N SER A 54 10.76 -11.99 -7.01
CA SER A 54 10.20 -11.05 -7.99
C SER A 54 8.70 -11.27 -8.26
N ALA A 55 8.25 -12.51 -8.43
CA ALA A 55 6.84 -12.81 -8.72
C ALA A 55 5.92 -12.56 -7.52
N ALA A 56 6.40 -12.77 -6.28
CA ALA A 56 5.67 -12.42 -5.08
C ALA A 56 5.47 -10.90 -4.95
N LEU A 57 6.54 -10.14 -5.18
CA LEU A 57 6.49 -8.68 -5.17
C LEU A 57 5.54 -8.12 -6.24
N GLU A 58 5.58 -8.62 -7.47
CA GLU A 58 4.68 -8.15 -8.53
C GLU A 58 3.21 -8.44 -8.22
N ARG A 59 2.89 -9.60 -7.62
CA ARG A 59 1.53 -9.85 -7.12
C ARG A 59 1.14 -8.89 -6.00
N ALA A 60 2.05 -8.61 -5.07
CA ALA A 60 1.79 -7.68 -3.98
C ALA A 60 1.51 -6.26 -4.49
N ARG A 61 2.30 -5.79 -5.48
CA ARG A 61 2.06 -4.52 -6.18
C ARG A 61 0.73 -4.50 -6.93
N ALA A 62 0.33 -5.61 -7.54
CA ALA A 62 -0.97 -5.71 -8.20
C ALA A 62 -2.14 -5.63 -7.19
N VAL A 63 -2.03 -6.27 -6.03
CA VAL A 63 -3.02 -6.14 -4.93
C VAL A 63 -3.11 -4.70 -4.46
N LEU A 64 -1.97 -4.06 -4.20
CA LEU A 64 -1.91 -2.66 -3.77
C LEU A 64 -2.53 -1.72 -4.80
N ALA A 65 -2.24 -1.92 -6.09
CA ALA A 65 -2.80 -1.13 -7.19
C ALA A 65 -4.33 -1.27 -7.27
N ARG A 66 -4.86 -2.48 -7.11
CA ARG A 66 -6.32 -2.73 -7.05
C ARG A 66 -6.94 -2.02 -5.85
N ALA A 67 -6.37 -2.21 -4.65
CA ALA A 67 -6.85 -1.55 -3.44
C ALA A 67 -6.86 -0.02 -3.59
N ARG A 68 -5.81 0.56 -4.19
CA ARG A 68 -5.74 2.00 -4.48
C ARG A 68 -6.88 2.45 -5.39
N ALA A 69 -7.12 1.74 -6.48
CA ALA A 69 -8.17 2.08 -7.45
C ALA A 69 -9.58 1.99 -6.85
N ASP A 70 -9.80 1.08 -5.89
CA ASP A 70 -11.08 0.91 -5.22
C ASP A 70 -11.39 2.03 -4.21
N VAL A 71 -10.36 2.52 -3.50
CA VAL A 71 -10.59 3.36 -2.31
C VAL A 71 -10.27 4.83 -2.50
N ILE A 72 -9.33 5.18 -3.38
CA ILE A 72 -8.90 6.55 -3.60
C ILE A 72 -9.55 7.08 -4.88
N PRO A 73 -10.37 8.15 -4.79
CA PRO A 73 -10.87 8.83 -5.97
C PRO A 73 -9.71 9.24 -6.90
N ARG A 74 -9.88 9.04 -8.21
CA ARG A 74 -8.88 9.44 -9.20
C ARG A 74 -8.84 10.96 -9.36
N GLU A 75 -7.66 11.50 -9.60
CA GLU A 75 -7.49 12.89 -10.07
C GLU A 75 -8.38 13.15 -11.28
N GLY A 76 -9.08 14.29 -11.29
CA GLY A 76 -9.98 14.65 -12.38
C GLY A 76 -11.35 13.95 -12.35
N LEU A 77 -11.63 13.11 -11.35
CA LEU A 77 -12.95 12.46 -11.23
C LEU A 77 -14.01 13.48 -10.81
N GLY A 78 -15.03 13.67 -11.65
CA GLY A 78 -16.17 14.53 -11.36
C GLY A 78 -17.09 13.95 -10.27
N THR A 79 -17.75 14.84 -9.53
CA THR A 79 -18.76 14.52 -8.52
C THR A 79 -20.14 14.95 -9.01
N ASP A 80 -21.19 14.47 -8.34
CA ASP A 80 -22.58 14.86 -8.65
C ASP A 80 -22.95 16.27 -8.15
N TYR A 81 -22.06 16.94 -7.39
CA TYR A 81 -22.18 18.34 -6.94
C TYR A 81 -21.27 19.30 -7.72
N GLY A 82 -20.83 18.90 -8.92
CA GLY A 82 -20.14 19.79 -9.85
C GLY A 82 -18.67 20.10 -9.50
N VAL A 83 -18.11 19.50 -8.45
CA VAL A 83 -16.70 19.62 -8.09
C VAL A 83 -15.94 18.39 -8.58
N THR A 84 -14.66 18.55 -8.88
CA THR A 84 -13.77 17.46 -9.32
C THR A 84 -12.71 17.19 -8.26
N PHE A 85 -12.37 15.93 -8.01
CA PHE A 85 -11.21 15.56 -7.17
C PHE A 85 -9.92 16.08 -7.81
N SER A 86 -9.51 17.26 -7.35
CA SER A 86 -8.41 18.05 -7.89
C SER A 86 -8.03 19.15 -6.91
N GLU A 87 -6.87 19.77 -7.09
CA GLU A 87 -6.47 20.96 -6.34
C GLU A 87 -7.48 22.12 -6.51
N ALA A 88 -7.99 22.33 -7.73
CA ALA A 88 -9.01 23.36 -7.97
C ALA A 88 -10.31 23.05 -7.20
N GLY A 89 -10.75 21.79 -7.22
CA GLY A 89 -11.93 21.37 -6.48
C GLY A 89 -11.74 21.51 -4.97
N TYR A 90 -10.57 21.16 -4.44
CA TYR A 90 -10.21 21.39 -3.04
C TYR A 90 -10.36 22.87 -2.65
N ARG A 91 -9.85 23.80 -3.48
CA ARG A 91 -10.04 25.25 -3.25
C ARG A 91 -11.51 25.67 -3.31
N THR A 92 -12.30 25.10 -4.21
CA THR A 92 -13.76 25.34 -4.25
C THR A 92 -14.43 24.93 -2.94
N LEU A 93 -14.03 23.81 -2.35
CA LEU A 93 -14.57 23.38 -1.06
C LEU A 93 -14.24 24.38 0.07
N ILE A 94 -13.00 24.90 0.10
CA ILE A 94 -12.63 25.97 1.05
C ILE A 94 -13.48 27.22 0.82
N GLN A 95 -13.67 27.62 -0.43
CA GLN A 95 -14.50 28.77 -0.79
C GLN A 95 -15.94 28.58 -0.30
N TRP A 96 -16.53 27.40 -0.47
CA TRP A 96 -17.85 27.10 0.06
C TRP A 96 -17.93 27.25 1.57
N ASN A 97 -16.85 27.00 2.31
CA ASN A 97 -16.86 27.22 3.75
C ASN A 97 -17.03 28.69 4.14
N ALA A 98 -16.54 29.61 3.31
CA ALA A 98 -16.71 31.05 3.51
C ALA A 98 -18.06 31.57 3.01
N GLU A 99 -18.65 30.92 2.01
CA GLU A 99 -19.91 31.33 1.39
C GLU A 99 -21.15 30.79 2.13
N TRP A 100 -21.04 29.59 2.69
CA TRP A 100 -22.15 28.90 3.34
C TRP A 100 -22.02 28.93 4.85
N GLN A 101 -23.16 29.06 5.53
CA GLN A 101 -23.27 28.95 6.98
C GLN A 101 -24.00 27.66 7.34
N VAL A 102 -23.75 27.16 8.55
CA VAL A 102 -24.54 26.04 9.09
C VAL A 102 -25.96 26.52 9.40
N GLU A 103 -26.92 26.16 8.55
CA GLU A 103 -28.32 26.52 8.77
C GLU A 103 -28.90 25.80 9.99
N ALA A 104 -29.84 26.45 10.69
CA ALA A 104 -30.47 25.90 11.89
C ALA A 104 -31.12 24.53 11.63
N ARG A 105 -31.73 24.32 10.44
CA ARG A 105 -32.36 23.05 10.06
C ARG A 105 -31.36 21.90 9.87
N THR A 106 -30.11 22.21 9.54
CA THR A 106 -29.05 21.23 9.25
C THR A 106 -27.99 21.13 10.36
N ALA A 107 -28.05 21.96 11.40
CA ALA A 107 -27.04 22.01 12.46
C ALA A 107 -26.76 20.65 13.10
N ASN A 108 -27.82 19.93 13.52
CA ASN A 108 -27.65 18.60 14.11
C ASN A 108 -27.03 17.60 13.13
N ALA A 109 -27.36 17.69 11.84
CA ALA A 109 -26.78 16.83 10.81
C ALA A 109 -25.30 17.15 10.60
N PHE A 110 -24.94 18.43 10.56
CA PHE A 110 -23.56 18.90 10.45
C PHE A 110 -22.72 18.45 11.66
N GLU A 111 -23.18 18.68 12.88
CA GLU A 111 -22.48 18.32 14.11
C GLU A 111 -22.40 16.80 14.35
N SER A 112 -23.18 16.00 13.62
CA SER A 112 -23.11 14.53 13.65
C SER A 112 -22.01 13.94 12.76
N LEU A 113 -21.41 14.75 11.88
CA LEU A 113 -20.37 14.30 10.97
C LEU A 113 -19.06 14.00 11.72
N ASN A 114 -18.29 13.08 11.16
CA ASN A 114 -16.92 12.81 11.58
C ASN A 114 -15.97 13.32 10.50
N LEU A 115 -15.29 14.42 10.81
CA LEU A 115 -14.29 15.06 9.95
C LEU A 115 -12.85 14.71 10.36
N MET A 116 -12.62 13.59 11.08
CA MET A 116 -11.28 13.18 11.49
C MET A 116 -10.34 13.06 10.28
N LEU A 117 -9.16 13.66 10.41
CA LEU A 117 -8.10 13.61 9.40
C LEU A 117 -6.78 13.14 10.03
N PRO A 118 -5.90 12.45 9.29
CA PRO A 118 -4.62 12.00 9.84
C PRO A 118 -3.68 13.12 10.30
N CYS A 119 -3.86 14.35 9.80
CA CYS A 119 -2.98 15.47 10.14
C CYS A 119 -3.24 16.05 11.54
N CYS A 120 -4.42 15.85 12.12
CA CYS A 120 -4.76 16.34 13.45
C CYS A 120 -5.98 15.61 14.04
N ASP A 121 -6.00 15.45 15.37
CA ASP A 121 -7.02 14.68 16.09
C ASP A 121 -8.39 15.39 16.24
N TRP A 122 -8.66 16.41 15.42
CA TRP A 122 -9.96 17.10 15.41
C TRP A 122 -10.93 16.39 14.48
N SER A 123 -12.16 16.16 14.96
CA SER A 123 -13.14 15.35 14.22
C SER A 123 -14.58 15.83 14.30
N LYS A 124 -14.92 16.68 15.28
CA LYS A 124 -16.30 17.06 15.58
C LYS A 124 -16.55 18.51 15.18
N PRO A 125 -17.18 18.75 14.01
CA PRO A 125 -17.58 20.09 13.64
C PRO A 125 -18.67 20.61 14.59
N SER A 126 -18.66 21.91 14.83
CA SER A 126 -19.68 22.64 15.57
C SER A 126 -20.36 23.67 14.68
N ARG A 127 -21.64 23.91 14.93
CA ARG A 127 -22.35 25.07 14.37
C ARG A 127 -21.76 26.40 14.86
N ASP A 128 -21.10 26.41 16.03
CA ASP A 128 -20.26 27.53 16.45
C ASP A 128 -18.89 27.40 15.76
N GLU A 129 -18.85 27.84 14.51
CA GLU A 129 -17.71 27.64 13.61
C GLU A 129 -16.39 28.25 14.13
N LYS A 130 -16.45 29.17 15.10
CA LYS A 130 -15.26 29.74 15.77
C LYS A 130 -14.48 28.69 16.57
N THR A 131 -15.12 27.58 16.92
CA THR A 131 -14.53 26.47 17.67
C THR A 131 -13.97 25.38 16.76
N ASN A 132 -14.20 25.47 15.45
CA ASN A 132 -13.77 24.48 14.48
C ASN A 132 -12.28 24.60 14.15
N CYS A 133 -11.70 23.53 13.61
CA CYS A 133 -10.32 23.56 13.16
C CYS A 133 -10.15 24.47 11.94
N ALA A 134 -9.33 25.51 12.07
CA ALA A 134 -9.09 26.47 10.99
C ALA A 134 -8.09 25.99 9.92
N CYS A 135 -7.70 24.71 9.91
CA CYS A 135 -6.79 24.19 8.88
C CYS A 135 -7.52 24.07 7.53
N GLY A 136 -6.79 24.24 6.42
CA GLY A 136 -7.40 24.22 5.09
C GLY A 136 -8.16 22.93 4.77
N HIS A 137 -7.73 21.77 5.30
CA HIS A 137 -8.44 20.50 5.06
C HIS A 137 -9.80 20.44 5.77
N HIS A 138 -9.88 20.91 7.02
CA HIS A 138 -11.15 20.98 7.74
C HIS A 138 -12.06 22.04 7.15
N GLN A 139 -11.51 23.21 6.78
CA GLN A 139 -12.28 24.21 6.03
C GLN A 139 -12.88 23.62 4.75
N ALA A 140 -12.12 22.85 3.97
CA ALA A 140 -12.66 22.18 2.78
C ALA A 140 -13.80 21.20 3.13
N LEU A 141 -13.59 20.32 4.11
CA LEU A 141 -14.61 19.33 4.49
C LEU A 141 -15.85 19.95 5.12
N GLU A 142 -15.70 21.05 5.86
CA GLU A 142 -16.81 21.84 6.38
C GLU A 142 -17.59 22.53 5.26
N GLY A 143 -16.90 23.15 4.30
CA GLY A 143 -17.53 23.77 3.14
C GLY A 143 -18.31 22.77 2.28
N LEU A 144 -17.72 21.59 2.02
CA LEU A 144 -18.43 20.46 1.41
C LEU A 144 -19.69 20.11 2.20
N SER A 145 -19.55 19.94 3.51
CA SER A 145 -20.64 19.51 4.37
C SER A 145 -21.81 20.50 4.39
N LYS A 146 -21.51 21.79 4.57
CA LYS A 146 -22.50 22.88 4.54
C LYS A 146 -23.23 22.93 3.20
N LYS A 147 -22.49 22.90 2.10
CA LYS A 147 -23.06 22.93 0.74
C LYS A 147 -24.00 21.76 0.50
N LEU A 148 -23.58 20.54 0.82
CA LEU A 148 -24.39 19.36 0.54
C LEU A 148 -25.61 19.26 1.47
N LEU A 149 -25.48 19.65 2.74
CA LEU A 149 -26.62 19.71 3.66
C LEU A 149 -27.64 20.77 3.24
N SER A 150 -27.20 21.92 2.69
CA SER A 150 -28.12 22.93 2.14
C SER A 150 -28.92 22.45 0.93
N GLU A 151 -28.43 21.41 0.23
CA GLU A 151 -29.12 20.72 -0.87
C GLU A 151 -29.99 19.55 -0.37
N ASP A 152 -30.32 19.55 0.93
CA ASP A 152 -31.13 18.53 1.59
C ASP A 152 -30.57 17.10 1.49
N ARG A 153 -29.25 16.95 1.27
CA ARG A 153 -28.60 15.63 1.34
C ARG A 153 -28.58 15.14 2.79
N SER A 154 -28.76 13.84 2.98
CA SER A 154 -28.70 13.25 4.32
C SER A 154 -27.28 13.27 4.90
N ALA A 155 -27.16 13.34 6.23
CA ALA A 155 -25.86 13.27 6.92
C ALA A 155 -25.02 12.06 6.49
N GLY A 156 -25.66 10.91 6.27
CA GLY A 156 -24.99 9.71 5.77
C GLY A 156 -24.45 9.86 4.34
N ALA A 157 -25.13 10.60 3.46
CA ALA A 157 -24.61 10.92 2.13
C ALA A 157 -23.42 11.87 2.20
N VAL A 158 -23.52 12.91 3.04
CA VAL A 158 -22.44 13.87 3.27
C VAL A 158 -21.21 13.19 3.87
N GLN A 159 -21.38 12.31 4.86
CA GLN A 159 -20.28 11.55 5.45
C GLN A 159 -19.54 10.68 4.43
N ARG A 160 -20.25 10.11 3.44
CA ARG A 160 -19.59 9.35 2.36
C ARG A 160 -18.71 10.26 1.50
N GLU A 161 -19.18 11.45 1.15
CA GLU A 161 -18.40 12.41 0.37
C GLU A 161 -17.21 12.97 1.16
N VAL A 162 -17.40 13.30 2.45
CA VAL A 162 -16.31 13.64 3.37
C VAL A 162 -15.25 12.54 3.39
N THR A 163 -15.67 11.28 3.48
CA THR A 163 -14.75 10.14 3.49
C THR A 163 -14.00 10.03 2.16
N ARG A 164 -14.67 10.23 1.03
CA ARG A 164 -14.03 10.20 -0.29
C ARG A 164 -12.97 11.30 -0.43
N TRP A 165 -13.29 12.53 -0.01
CA TRP A 165 -12.33 13.64 -0.01
C TRP A 165 -11.17 13.42 0.94
N SER A 166 -11.43 12.91 2.15
CA SER A 166 -10.38 12.53 3.09
C SER A 166 -9.40 11.51 2.49
N ARG A 167 -9.91 10.48 1.79
CA ARG A 167 -9.08 9.49 1.10
C ARG A 167 -8.30 10.06 -0.09
N TYR A 168 -8.86 11.05 -0.78
CA TYR A 168 -8.16 11.74 -1.86
C TYR A 168 -7.02 12.63 -1.32
N LEU A 169 -7.25 13.32 -0.20
CA LEU A 169 -6.26 14.18 0.46
C LEU A 169 -5.17 13.38 1.19
N TYR A 170 -5.51 12.23 1.77
CA TYR A 170 -4.63 11.35 2.54
C TYR A 170 -4.58 9.92 1.96
N PRO A 171 -4.09 9.76 0.72
CA PRO A 171 -4.17 8.48 0.02
C PRO A 171 -3.30 7.41 0.66
N LYS A 172 -2.16 7.76 1.24
CA LYS A 172 -1.25 6.78 1.87
C LYS A 172 -1.90 6.15 3.10
N GLU A 173 -2.46 6.98 3.97
CA GLU A 173 -3.12 6.56 5.20
C GLU A 173 -4.39 5.76 4.88
N ALA A 174 -5.18 6.23 3.91
CA ALA A 174 -6.36 5.51 3.43
C ALA A 174 -6.01 4.12 2.88
N LEU A 175 -4.96 4.03 2.07
CA LEU A 175 -4.53 2.77 1.47
C LEU A 175 -3.97 1.81 2.52
N SER A 176 -3.15 2.30 3.45
CA SER A 176 -2.62 1.49 4.56
C SER A 176 -3.75 0.91 5.43
N ALA A 177 -4.71 1.74 5.83
CA ALA A 177 -5.86 1.29 6.60
C ALA A 177 -6.71 0.24 5.85
N GLU A 178 -6.93 0.43 4.55
CA GLU A 178 -7.67 -0.53 3.73
C GLU A 178 -6.91 -1.86 3.60
N MET A 179 -5.59 -1.83 3.36
CA MET A 179 -4.76 -3.03 3.24
C MET A 179 -4.79 -3.84 4.54
N VAL A 180 -4.66 -3.18 5.70
CA VAL A 180 -4.76 -3.83 7.02
C VAL A 180 -6.14 -4.46 7.22
N LYS A 181 -7.21 -3.74 6.88
CA LYS A 181 -8.58 -4.25 6.99
C LYS A 181 -8.79 -5.48 6.10
N ARG A 182 -8.41 -5.42 4.82
CA ARG A 182 -8.55 -6.53 3.88
C ARG A 182 -7.71 -7.73 4.29
N ALA A 183 -6.48 -7.53 4.79
CA ALA A 183 -5.60 -8.60 5.25
C ALA A 183 -6.17 -9.44 6.41
N GLN A 184 -7.14 -8.91 7.18
CA GLN A 184 -7.83 -9.68 8.22
C GLN A 184 -8.76 -10.75 7.64
N LEU A 185 -9.22 -10.57 6.41
CA LEU A 185 -10.24 -11.39 5.75
C LEU A 185 -9.71 -12.12 4.51
N ASP A 186 -8.68 -11.58 3.87
CA ASP A 186 -8.12 -12.05 2.61
C ASP A 186 -6.65 -12.49 2.76
N PRO A 187 -6.35 -13.79 2.61
CA PRO A 187 -5.00 -14.32 2.64
C PRO A 187 -4.07 -13.73 1.57
N GLU A 188 -4.60 -13.37 0.38
CA GLU A 188 -3.78 -12.77 -0.69
C GLU A 188 -3.30 -11.38 -0.26
N THR A 189 -4.22 -10.55 0.25
CA THR A 189 -3.87 -9.22 0.79
C THR A 189 -2.94 -9.31 1.99
N LYS A 190 -3.12 -10.30 2.87
CA LYS A 190 -2.21 -10.52 4.00
C LYS A 190 -0.78 -10.82 3.54
N ALA A 191 -0.62 -11.71 2.55
CA ALA A 191 0.69 -12.02 1.98
C ALA A 191 1.30 -10.81 1.26
N ALA A 192 0.49 -10.06 0.51
CA ALA A 192 0.94 -8.85 -0.18
C ALA A 192 1.44 -7.78 0.80
N LEU A 193 0.69 -7.51 1.88
CA LEU A 193 1.08 -6.54 2.90
C LEU A 193 2.41 -6.93 3.56
N ALA A 194 2.58 -8.20 3.91
CA ALA A 194 3.83 -8.70 4.50
C ALA A 194 5.04 -8.54 3.54
N GLU A 195 4.87 -8.87 2.26
CA GLU A 195 5.92 -8.72 1.25
C GLU A 195 6.32 -7.25 1.06
N LEU A 196 5.36 -6.34 0.98
CA LEU A 196 5.62 -4.91 0.81
C LEU A 196 6.31 -4.31 2.04
N GLN A 197 5.87 -4.66 3.25
CA GLN A 197 6.48 -4.20 4.50
C GLN A 197 7.92 -4.69 4.65
N ALA A 198 8.21 -5.95 4.30
CA ALA A 198 9.56 -6.49 4.33
C ALA A 198 10.54 -5.72 3.42
N ARG A 199 10.02 -4.98 2.43
CA ARG A 199 10.81 -4.19 1.48
C ARG A 199 10.75 -2.67 1.72
N GLY A 200 9.98 -2.22 2.70
CA GLY A 200 9.74 -0.78 2.94
C GLY A 200 8.91 -0.10 1.84
N GLU A 201 8.12 -0.87 1.08
CA GLU A 201 7.21 -0.36 0.03
C GLU A 201 5.80 -0.05 0.57
N CYS A 202 5.55 -0.26 1.87
CA CYS A 202 4.28 0.06 2.54
C CYS A 202 4.48 0.48 3.99
#